data_AF-A0A699HDA4-F1
#
_entry.id   AF-A0A699HDA4-F1
#
_cell.length_a   1.000
_cell.length_b   1.000
_cell.length_c   1.000
_cell.angle_alpha   90.00
_cell.angle_beta   90.00
_cell.angle_gamma   90.00
#
_symmetry.space_group_name_H-M   'P 1'
#
loop_
_entity.id
_entity.type
_entity.pdbx_description
1 polymer ?
#
loop_
_entity_poly.entity_id
_entity_poly.type
_entity_poly.pdbx_seq_one_letter_code
_entity_poly.pdbx_strand_id
1 'polypeptide(L)'
;MTHLLEKETPFVFSKDCIDAFETLKKKLIEASILVVLDWNLPFKLMCDASDFAIGAVLGQRRRRMSSQQKKKFFKDVKHYFWDDPYLFWICADQIIRRCVRDQEAYDILKSCHEGPTGGHHGVNFTAKKVFDAGFFWPTIYKDAHDLVKSCDSCQRQGKISQRDEMPQNVI
;
A
#
# COMPACT_ATOMS: atom_id res chain seq x y z
N MET A 1 -37.92 6.33 -15.32
CA MET A 1 -37.65 4.88 -15.26
C MET A 1 -36.88 4.51 -16.53
N THR A 2 -35.77 3.76 -16.44
CA THR A 2 -35.06 3.34 -17.65
C THR A 2 -35.83 2.20 -18.31
N HIS A 3 -35.85 2.17 -19.65
CA HIS A 3 -36.54 1.12 -20.42
C HIS A 3 -36.01 -0.30 -20.12
N LEU A 4 -34.81 -0.41 -19.51
CA LEU A 4 -34.20 -1.67 -19.05
C LEU A 4 -34.92 -2.31 -17.85
N LEU A 5 -35.70 -1.55 -17.07
CA LEU A 5 -36.33 -2.01 -15.84
C LEU A 5 -37.87 -1.92 -15.91
N GLU A 6 -38.42 -1.64 -17.09
CA GLU A 6 -39.87 -1.57 -17.30
C GLU A 6 -40.48 -2.96 -17.29
N LYS A 7 -41.58 -3.11 -16.54
CA LYS A 7 -42.29 -4.38 -16.42
C LYS A 7 -42.88 -4.77 -17.79
N GLU A 8 -42.81 -6.06 -18.13
CA GLU A 8 -43.29 -6.61 -19.42
C GLU A 8 -42.55 -6.11 -20.67
N THR A 9 -41.41 -5.44 -20.51
CA THR A 9 -40.50 -5.14 -21.63
C THR A 9 -39.33 -6.13 -21.65
N PRO A 10 -38.89 -6.61 -22.83
CA PRO A 10 -37.69 -7.43 -22.92
C PRO A 10 -36.46 -6.66 -22.44
N PHE A 11 -35.62 -7.30 -21.61
CA PHE A 11 -34.35 -6.73 -21.19
C PHE A 11 -33.37 -6.70 -22.39
N VAL A 12 -33.27 -5.56 -23.07
CA VAL A 12 -32.36 -5.37 -24.20
C VAL A 12 -31.23 -4.44 -23.78
N PHE A 13 -30.05 -5.02 -23.50
CA PHE A 13 -28.85 -4.25 -23.21
C PHE A 13 -28.21 -3.76 -24.53
N SER A 14 -28.71 -2.62 -25.01
CA SER A 14 -28.29 -2.04 -26.30
C SER A 14 -26.84 -1.55 -26.29
N LYS A 15 -26.32 -1.23 -27.48
CA LYS A 15 -25.00 -0.58 -27.65
C LYS A 15 -24.87 0.67 -26.76
N ASP A 16 -25.90 1.51 -26.75
CA ASP A 16 -25.94 2.74 -25.94
C ASP A 16 -25.87 2.44 -24.43
N CYS A 17 -26.48 1.34 -23.98
CA CYS A 17 -26.39 0.90 -22.58
C CYS A 17 -24.97 0.46 -22.22
N ILE A 18 -24.30 -0.27 -23.12
CA ILE A 18 -22.90 -0.68 -22.95
C ILE A 18 -21.99 0.55 -22.88
N ASP A 19 -22.16 1.51 -23.78
CA ASP A 19 -21.32 2.70 -23.84
C ASP A 19 -21.53 3.59 -22.59
N ALA A 20 -22.77 3.72 -22.12
CA ALA A 20 -23.08 4.40 -20.86
C ALA A 20 -22.47 3.68 -19.64
N PHE A 21 -22.54 2.35 -19.60
CA PHE A 21 -21.96 1.54 -18.54
C PHE A 21 -20.43 1.64 -18.51
N GLU A 22 -19.76 1.50 -19.65
CA GLU A 22 -18.30 1.64 -19.74
C GLU A 22 -17.84 3.06 -19.42
N THR A 23 -18.61 4.08 -19.81
CA THR A 23 -18.34 5.47 -19.41
C THR A 23 -18.44 5.63 -17.90
N LEU A 24 -19.46 5.06 -17.26
CA LEU A 24 -19.64 5.12 -15.81
C LEU A 24 -18.51 4.39 -15.09
N LYS A 25 -18.16 3.18 -15.55
CA LYS A 25 -17.06 2.37 -15.02
C LYS A 25 -15.72 3.11 -15.14
N LYS A 26 -15.43 3.71 -16.30
CA LYS A 26 -14.25 4.54 -16.51
C LYS A 26 -14.22 5.72 -15.54
N LYS A 27 -15.31 6.47 -15.40
CA LYS A 27 -15.39 7.59 -14.45
C LYS A 27 -15.24 7.15 -12.99
N LEU A 28 -15.75 5.97 -12.61
CA LEU A 28 -15.62 5.43 -11.26
C LEU A 28 -14.19 4.93 -10.95
N ILE A 29 -13.49 4.40 -11.95
CA ILE A 29 -12.09 3.94 -11.80
C ILE A 29 -11.11 5.12 -11.87
N GLU A 30 -11.41 6.15 -12.68
CA GLU A 30 -10.66 7.41 -12.73
C GLU A 30 -10.92 8.30 -11.50
N ALA A 31 -12.10 8.17 -10.88
CA ALA A 31 -12.36 8.80 -9.60
C ALA A 31 -11.36 8.23 -8.61
N SER A 32 -10.44 9.09 -8.17
CA SER A 32 -9.44 8.68 -7.21
C SER A 32 -10.15 8.15 -5.97
N ILE A 33 -10.06 6.84 -5.74
CA ILE A 33 -10.39 6.23 -4.45
C ILE A 33 -9.30 6.74 -3.51
N LEU A 34 -9.52 7.93 -2.95
CA LEU A 34 -8.46 8.71 -2.32
C LEU A 34 -8.03 8.12 -0.98
N VAL A 35 -8.89 7.36 -0.31
CA VAL A 35 -8.63 6.81 1.02
C VAL A 35 -9.53 5.60 1.30
N VAL A 36 -8.96 4.55 1.92
CA VAL A 36 -9.73 3.42 2.49
C VAL A 36 -10.75 3.95 3.50
N LEU A 37 -11.94 3.34 3.61
CA LEU A 37 -12.93 3.72 4.62
C LEU A 37 -12.39 3.41 6.03
N ASP A 38 -12.54 4.35 6.97
CA ASP A 38 -12.17 4.13 8.39
C ASP A 38 -13.43 3.81 9.18
N TRP A 39 -13.59 2.54 9.55
CA TRP A 39 -14.77 2.06 10.28
C TRP A 39 -14.98 2.70 11.66
N ASN A 40 -13.97 3.39 12.20
CA ASN A 40 -14.08 4.12 13.48
C ASN A 40 -14.62 5.55 13.31
N LEU A 41 -14.79 6.04 12.07
CA LEU A 41 -15.32 7.37 11.79
C LEU A 41 -16.78 7.33 11.34
N PRO A 42 -17.60 8.32 11.71
CA PRO A 42 -18.99 8.39 11.27
C PRO A 42 -19.07 8.58 9.76
N PHE A 43 -19.95 7.79 9.14
CA PHE A 43 -20.33 7.96 7.74
C PHE A 43 -21.37 9.06 7.61
N LYS A 44 -21.29 9.80 6.51
CA LYS A 44 -22.30 10.77 6.08
C LYS A 44 -22.88 10.28 4.77
N LEU A 45 -24.14 9.87 4.81
CA LEU A 45 -24.91 9.61 3.61
C LEU A 45 -25.41 10.95 3.05
N MET A 46 -25.07 11.24 1.80
CA MET A 46 -25.58 12.39 1.05
C MET A 46 -26.44 11.84 -0.07
N CYS A 47 -27.74 12.15 -0.04
CA CYS A 47 -28.67 11.75 -1.08
C CYS A 47 -29.14 12.97 -1.85
N ASP A 48 -29.34 12.80 -3.14
CA ASP A 48 -30.06 13.75 -3.99
C ASP A 48 -31.07 12.97 -4.84
N ALA A 49 -32.15 13.62 -5.23
CA ALA A 49 -33.18 13.00 -6.05
C ALA A 49 -33.72 14.01 -7.05
N SER A 50 -33.96 13.53 -8.27
CA SER A 50 -34.74 14.23 -9.30
C SER A 50 -35.97 13.39 -9.65
N ASP A 51 -36.84 13.94 -10.50
CA ASP A 51 -38.01 13.24 -11.03
C ASP A 51 -37.66 11.94 -11.80
N PHE A 52 -36.38 11.73 -12.11
CA PHE A 52 -35.91 10.62 -12.93
C PHE A 52 -34.97 9.65 -12.19
N ALA A 53 -34.29 10.08 -11.12
CA ALA A 53 -33.27 9.26 -10.46
C ALA A 53 -33.04 9.66 -9.00
N ILE A 54 -32.62 8.68 -8.20
CA ILE A 54 -32.12 8.89 -6.83
C ILE A 54 -30.64 8.56 -6.84
N GLY A 55 -29.81 9.49 -6.36
CA GLY A 55 -28.39 9.31 -6.16
C GLY A 55 -28.03 9.32 -4.68
N ALA A 56 -27.14 8.44 -4.24
CA ALA A 56 -26.60 8.44 -2.89
C ALA A 56 -25.08 8.30 -2.91
N VAL A 57 -24.41 9.12 -2.09
CA VAL A 57 -22.97 9.07 -1.86
C VAL A 57 -22.73 8.80 -0.39
N LEU A 58 -22.06 7.69 -0.08
CA LEU A 58 -21.56 7.42 1.25
C LEU A 58 -20.18 8.08 1.41
N GLY A 59 -20.13 9.19 2.12
CA GLY A 59 -18.88 9.91 2.42
C GLY A 59 -18.45 9.71 3.87
N GLN A 60 -17.19 9.97 4.16
CA GLN A 60 -16.71 10.14 5.54
C GLN A 60 -16.09 11.53 5.69
N ARG A 61 -16.45 12.24 6.77
CA ARG A 61 -15.86 13.54 7.07
C ARG A 61 -14.48 13.32 7.70
N ARG A 62 -13.47 13.13 6.85
CA ARG A 62 -12.07 13.09 7.30
C ARG A 62 -11.55 14.50 7.60
N ARG A 63 -10.56 14.59 8.51
CA ARG A 63 -9.79 15.83 8.69
C ARG A 63 -9.30 16.31 7.32
N ARG A 64 -9.58 17.58 6.99
CA ARG A 64 -9.07 18.16 5.75
C ARG A 64 -7.55 18.15 5.82
N MET A 65 -6.91 17.46 4.89
CA MET A 65 -5.48 17.62 4.64
C MET A 65 -5.18 19.09 4.35
N SER A 66 -4.10 19.62 4.93
CA SER A 66 -3.57 20.92 4.52
C SER A 66 -3.18 20.89 3.04
N SER A 67 -3.07 22.07 2.42
CA SER A 67 -2.60 22.17 1.03
C SER A 67 -1.22 21.53 0.84
N GLN A 68 -0.33 21.63 1.83
CA GLN A 68 0.96 20.95 1.78
C GLN A 68 0.83 19.42 1.84
N GLN A 69 -0.02 18.90 2.74
CA GLN A 69 -0.25 17.45 2.87
C GLN A 69 -0.85 16.85 1.60
N LYS A 70 -1.82 17.54 0.98
CA LYS A 70 -2.40 17.11 -0.30
C LYS A 70 -1.35 17.03 -1.41
N LYS A 71 -0.53 18.08 -1.57
CA LYS A 71 0.53 18.11 -2.58
C LYS A 71 1.54 16.97 -2.36
N LYS A 72 1.93 16.72 -1.11
CA LYS A 72 2.81 15.60 -0.76
C LYS A 72 2.17 14.26 -1.10
N PHE A 73 0.93 14.03 -0.70
CA PHE A 73 0.21 12.79 -1.01
C PHE A 73 0.16 12.51 -2.51
N PHE A 74 -0.27 13.48 -3.33
CA PHE A 74 -0.31 13.30 -4.80
C PHE A 74 1.08 13.15 -5.44
N LYS A 75 2.15 13.64 -4.78
CA LYS A 75 3.52 13.36 -5.20
C LYS A 75 3.89 11.91 -4.89
N ASP A 76 3.61 11.45 -3.68
CA ASP A 76 3.97 10.11 -3.21
C ASP A 76 3.17 9.02 -3.96
N VAL A 77 1.86 9.24 -4.22
CA VAL A 77 0.99 8.28 -4.92
C VAL A 77 1.49 7.90 -6.32
N LYS A 78 2.21 8.79 -7.01
CA LYS A 78 2.74 8.52 -8.36
C LYS A 78 3.74 7.37 -8.41
N HIS A 79 4.32 7.00 -7.27
CA HIS A 79 5.28 5.92 -7.16
C HIS A 79 4.60 4.60 -6.79
N TYR A 80 3.32 4.60 -6.44
CA TYR A 80 2.54 3.40 -6.21
C TYR A 80 1.78 3.00 -7.47
N PHE A 81 1.68 1.70 -7.72
CA PHE A 81 0.71 1.16 -8.67
C PHE A 81 0.11 -0.13 -8.14
N TRP A 82 -1.12 -0.42 -8.56
CA TRP A 82 -1.87 -1.60 -8.16
C TRP A 82 -1.85 -2.62 -9.30
N ASP A 83 -1.46 -3.85 -8.99
CA ASP A 83 -1.57 -5.01 -9.88
C ASP A 83 -2.10 -6.18 -9.05
N ASP A 84 -3.37 -6.51 -9.27
CA ASP A 84 -4.19 -7.33 -8.37
C ASP A 84 -3.54 -8.69 -8.06
N PRO A 85 -3.42 -9.11 -6.78
CA PRO A 85 -3.97 -8.51 -5.56
C PRO A 85 -2.98 -7.62 -4.77
N TYR A 86 -1.92 -7.13 -5.42
CA TYR A 86 -0.79 -6.50 -4.75
C TYR A 86 -0.63 -5.02 -5.11
N LEU A 87 -0.19 -4.26 -4.11
CA LEU A 87 0.30 -2.91 -4.30
C LEU A 87 1.81 -2.96 -4.49
N PHE A 88 2.33 -2.19 -5.44
CA PHE A 88 3.76 -2.07 -5.71
C PHE A 88 4.22 -0.63 -5.56
N TRP A 89 5.51 -0.46 -5.26
CA TRP A 89 6.19 0.83 -5.16
C TRP A 89 7.43 0.86 -6.04
N ILE A 90 7.59 1.95 -6.80
CA ILE A 90 8.75 2.25 -7.62
C ILE A 90 9.76 3.00 -6.76
N CYS A 91 10.82 2.31 -6.37
CA CYS A 91 11.89 2.89 -5.57
C CYS A 91 12.75 3.88 -6.39
N ALA A 92 13.61 4.64 -5.69
CA ALA A 92 14.48 5.63 -6.34
C ALA A 92 15.45 4.99 -7.35
N ASP A 93 15.86 3.74 -7.12
CA ASP A 93 16.66 2.90 -8.01
C ASP A 93 15.86 2.34 -9.21
N GLN A 94 14.61 2.77 -9.39
CA GLN A 94 13.67 2.28 -10.42
C GLN A 94 13.29 0.81 -10.28
N ILE A 95 13.67 0.15 -9.19
CA ILE A 95 13.28 -1.23 -8.92
C ILE A 95 11.88 -1.23 -8.30
N ILE A 96 11.01 -2.06 -8.88
CA ILE A 96 9.65 -2.28 -8.42
C ILE A 96 9.68 -3.25 -7.26
N ARG A 97 9.04 -2.88 -6.14
CA ARG A 97 8.97 -3.72 -4.94
C ARG A 97 7.53 -3.84 -4.46
N ARG A 98 7.15 -5.03 -3.99
CA ARG A 98 5.82 -5.31 -3.45
C ARG A 98 5.66 -4.62 -2.10
N CYS A 99 4.61 -3.85 -1.95
CA CYS A 99 4.23 -3.24 -0.69
C CYS A 99 3.72 -4.31 0.27
N VAL A 100 4.28 -4.34 1.47
CA VAL A 100 3.92 -5.31 2.52
C VAL A 100 3.02 -4.65 3.55
N ARG A 101 2.03 -5.39 4.04
CA ARG A 101 1.14 -4.96 5.14
C ARG A 101 1.76 -5.33 6.49
N ASP A 102 1.42 -4.58 7.53
CA ASP A 102 1.98 -4.72 8.89
C ASP A 102 2.02 -6.17 9.41
N GLN A 103 0.98 -6.97 9.12
CA GLN A 103 0.87 -8.35 9.58
C GLN A 103 1.96 -9.28 9.03
N GLU A 104 2.45 -9.04 7.82
CA GLU A 104 3.49 -9.85 7.14
C GLU A 104 4.89 -9.25 7.32
N ALA A 105 4.97 -7.93 7.58
CA ALA A 105 6.23 -7.19 7.68
C ALA A 105 7.15 -7.76 8.77
N TYR A 106 6.59 -8.15 9.92
CA TYR A 106 7.36 -8.75 11.00
C TYR A 106 7.99 -10.09 10.59
N ASP A 107 7.23 -10.98 9.96
CA ASP A 107 7.71 -12.30 9.56
C ASP A 107 8.81 -12.19 8.49
N ILE A 108 8.65 -11.27 7.54
CA ILE A 108 9.67 -10.98 6.53
C ILE A 108 10.94 -10.45 7.20
N LEU A 109 10.84 -9.45 8.08
CA LEU A 109 11.99 -8.90 8.80
C LEU A 109 12.70 -9.96 9.62
N LYS A 110 11.94 -10.75 10.37
CA LYS A 110 12.46 -11.83 11.20
C LYS A 110 13.20 -12.85 10.36
N SER A 111 12.64 -13.26 9.21
CA SER A 111 13.32 -14.15 8.26
C SER A 111 14.62 -13.54 7.71
N CYS A 112 14.61 -12.25 7.34
CA CYS A 112 15.80 -11.55 6.87
C CYS A 112 16.90 -11.39 7.94
N HIS A 113 16.54 -11.42 9.22
CA HIS A 113 17.46 -11.24 10.34
C HIS A 113 17.94 -12.56 10.96
N GLU A 114 17.02 -13.47 11.27
CA GLU A 114 17.26 -14.73 12.00
C GLU A 114 17.31 -15.95 11.09
N GLY A 115 16.88 -15.83 9.82
CA GLY A 115 16.85 -16.96 8.89
C GLY A 115 18.24 -17.53 8.59
N PRO A 116 18.33 -18.65 7.85
CA PRO A 116 19.61 -19.30 7.53
C PRO A 116 20.60 -18.38 6.83
N THR A 117 20.10 -17.45 6.02
CA THR A 117 20.90 -16.41 5.37
C THR A 117 20.94 -15.11 6.18
N GLY A 118 20.15 -15.00 7.25
CA GLY A 118 19.85 -13.81 8.03
C GLY A 118 21.04 -13.27 8.81
N GLY A 119 21.79 -14.14 9.49
CA GLY A 119 23.10 -13.86 10.07
C GLY A 119 23.14 -12.76 11.14
N HIS A 120 22.00 -12.38 11.73
CA HIS A 120 21.90 -11.40 12.82
C HIS A 120 22.55 -10.04 12.52
N HIS A 121 22.50 -9.63 11.25
CA HIS A 121 23.13 -8.38 10.84
C HIS A 121 22.39 -7.16 11.40
N GLY A 122 23.10 -6.04 11.48
CA GLY A 122 22.54 -4.76 11.90
C GLY A 122 21.41 -4.26 10.99
N VAL A 123 20.75 -3.20 11.45
CA VAL A 123 19.54 -2.61 10.84
C VAL A 123 19.68 -2.37 9.33
N ASN A 124 20.78 -1.77 8.90
CA ASN A 124 20.99 -1.41 7.49
C ASN A 124 21.04 -2.63 6.57
N PHE A 125 21.71 -3.69 6.99
CA PHE A 125 21.85 -4.89 6.18
C PHE A 125 20.57 -5.73 6.19
N THR A 126 19.88 -5.78 7.33
CA THR A 126 18.56 -6.40 7.42
C THR A 126 17.56 -5.68 6.50
N ALA A 127 17.51 -4.34 6.53
CA ALA A 127 16.69 -3.56 5.61
C ALA A 127 17.08 -3.78 4.14
N LYS A 128 18.39 -3.82 3.83
CA LYS A 128 18.87 -4.13 2.49
C LYS A 128 18.34 -5.48 1.98
N LYS A 129 18.38 -6.54 2.79
CA LYS A 129 17.82 -7.84 2.42
C LYS A 129 16.34 -7.80 2.11
N VAL A 130 15.57 -7.01 2.86
CA VAL A 130 14.14 -6.80 2.55
C VAL A 130 13.97 -6.18 1.16
N PHE A 131 14.78 -5.16 0.84
CA PHE A 131 14.76 -4.54 -0.50
C PHE A 131 15.22 -5.51 -1.59
N ASP A 132 16.27 -6.29 -1.35
CA ASP A 132 16.82 -7.26 -2.29
C ASP A 132 15.85 -8.43 -2.53
N ALA A 133 15.02 -8.77 -1.53
CA ALA A 133 13.92 -9.73 -1.63
C ALA A 133 12.68 -9.14 -2.35
N GLY A 134 12.73 -7.89 -2.80
CA GLY A 134 11.65 -7.26 -3.58
C GLY A 134 10.50 -6.70 -2.74
N PHE A 135 10.71 -6.44 -1.45
CA PHE A 135 9.66 -5.92 -0.56
C PHE A 135 9.88 -4.45 -0.18
N PHE A 136 8.77 -3.75 0.12
CA PHE A 136 8.78 -2.36 0.55
C PHE A 136 7.69 -2.05 1.57
N TRP A 137 8.01 -1.22 2.56
CA TRP A 137 7.04 -0.44 3.33
C TRP A 137 7.75 0.78 3.97
N PRO A 138 7.03 1.86 4.32
CA PRO A 138 7.68 3.12 4.73
C PRO A 138 8.53 3.04 6.00
N THR A 139 8.23 2.08 6.90
CA THR A 139 8.86 1.98 8.23
C THR A 139 9.94 0.92 8.34
N ILE A 140 10.38 0.30 7.23
CA ILE A 140 11.40 -0.80 7.23
C ILE A 140 12.54 -0.56 8.22
N TYR A 141 13.19 0.60 8.15
CA TYR A 141 14.34 0.90 9.00
C TYR A 141 13.98 1.00 10.49
N LYS A 142 12.82 1.57 10.80
CA LYS A 142 12.32 1.66 12.17
C LYS A 142 11.99 0.26 12.71
N ASP A 143 11.27 -0.52 11.92
CA ASP A 143 10.82 -1.85 12.32
C ASP A 143 12.02 -2.82 12.43
N ALA A 144 12.99 -2.73 11.52
CA ALA A 144 14.25 -3.45 11.60
C ALA A 144 15.07 -3.04 12.83
N HIS A 145 15.10 -1.75 13.17
CA HIS A 145 15.74 -1.29 14.39
C HIS A 145 15.09 -1.87 15.64
N ASP A 146 13.76 -1.86 15.72
CA ASP A 146 13.02 -2.38 16.87
C ASP A 146 13.21 -3.91 17.00
N LEU A 147 13.26 -4.65 15.89
CA LEU A 147 13.60 -6.07 15.87
C LEU A 147 15.04 -6.33 16.36
N VAL A 148 16.04 -5.69 15.74
CA VAL A 148 17.46 -5.88 16.11
C VAL A 148 17.69 -5.50 17.57
N LYS A 149 17.07 -4.41 18.03
CA LYS A 149 17.16 -3.94 19.42
C LYS A 149 16.56 -4.94 20.40
N SER A 150 15.55 -5.72 20.02
CA SER A 150 14.89 -6.71 20.88
C SER A 150 15.47 -8.13 20.73
N CYS A 151 16.41 -8.35 19.82
CA CYS A 151 17.02 -9.66 19.58
C CYS A 151 18.05 -10.04 20.67
N ASP A 152 17.76 -11.09 21.44
CA ASP A 152 18.63 -11.58 22.53
C ASP A 152 20.03 -11.99 22.03
N SER A 153 20.12 -12.67 20.88
CA SER A 153 21.41 -13.08 20.30
C SER A 153 22.30 -11.86 20.00
N CYS A 154 21.74 -10.82 19.37
CA CYS A 154 22.46 -9.58 19.08
C CYS A 154 22.83 -8.82 20.35
N GLN A 155 21.95 -8.80 21.36
CA GLN A 155 22.22 -8.13 22.63
C GLN A 155 23.39 -8.78 23.39
N ARG A 156 23.49 -10.12 23.35
CA ARG A 156 24.56 -10.87 24.04
C ARG A 156 25.91 -10.80 23.33
N GLN A 157 25.92 -10.78 21.99
CA GLN A 157 27.15 -10.77 21.21
C GLN A 157 27.86 -9.40 21.19
N GLY A 158 27.16 -8.32 21.56
CA GLY A 158 27.72 -6.96 21.51
C GLY A 158 27.92 -6.47 20.07
N LYS A 159 28.56 -5.30 19.91
CA LYS A 159 28.92 -4.77 18.58
C LYS A 159 30.25 -5.38 18.15
N ILE A 160 30.21 -6.22 17.11
CA ILE A 160 31.40 -6.62 16.36
C ILE A 160 32.06 -5.33 15.84
N SER A 161 33.28 -5.08 16.30
CA SER A 161 34.07 -3.90 15.97
C SER A 161 35.03 -4.20 14.82
N GLN A 162 35.68 -3.18 14.26
CA GLN A 162 36.73 -3.38 13.25
C GLN A 162 37.90 -4.27 13.75
N ARG A 163 38.05 -4.43 15.07
CA ARG A 163 39.07 -5.32 15.66
C ARG A 163 38.72 -6.80 15.53
N ASP A 164 37.45 -7.09 15.29
CA ASP A 164 36.90 -8.43 15.14
C ASP A 164 36.80 -8.84 13.66
N GLU A 165 37.18 -7.94 12.72
CA GLU A 165 37.29 -8.25 11.30
C GLU A 165 38.46 -9.21 11.05
N MET A 166 38.21 -10.28 10.29
CA MET A 166 39.27 -11.18 9.87
C MET A 166 40.30 -10.42 9.02
N PRO A 167 41.61 -10.58 9.26
CA PRO A 167 42.64 -9.90 8.47
C PRO A 167 42.50 -10.28 7.00
N GLN A 168 42.22 -9.28 6.17
CA GLN A 168 42.20 -9.47 4.72
C GLN A 168 43.64 -9.50 4.22
N ASN A 169 44.16 -10.71 4.03
CA ASN A 169 45.40 -10.89 3.29
C ASN A 169 45.13 -10.52 1.82
N VAL A 170 45.83 -9.49 1.34
CA VAL A 170 45.83 -9.13 -0.07
C VAL A 170 46.56 -10.26 -0.82
N ILE A 171 45.86 -10.90 -1.76
CA ILE A 171 46.42 -11.90 -2.69
C ILE A 171 47.27 -11.19 -3.73
#